data_AF-A0A9D7TW61-F1
#
_entry.id   AF-A0A9D7TW61-F1
#
_cell.length_a   1.000
_cell.length_b   1.000
_cell.length_c   1.000
_cell.angle_alpha   90.00
_cell.angle_beta   90.00
_cell.angle_gamma   90.00
#
_symmetry.space_group_name_H-M   'P 1'
#
loop_
_entity.id
_entity.type
_entity.pdbx_description
1 polymer ?
#
loop_
_entity_poly.entity_id
_entity_poly.type
_entity_poly.pdbx_seq_one_letter_code
_entity_poly.pdbx_strand_id
1 'polypeptide(L)'
;MTDKKKDKVWSELPEVTSLSTLKQTEFAETLENPITNDKNTIYAPAFLFAWDKVEGELKSPIKLDISNSNNFKLVVASKSHLNSLLDTEYSASVINDNGHIIAKAFFNKTLPFETKLQALDAPILFEKKTNVSAFGMRYFDKDAIKFSKILYYLNDENFILQLTPKDRQHEIILVKGLENFTTLASAITQTNILIEKGKTESKDNKQSWKYEIVEKDFFSIPTIKFNIETSYKNLVGQQFLTTDNKQHFIEEAYQRTGFILNENGAVVESAAVASADSASAEPIMKHPKSMIFDKPFLIVIKRKEQQNPYFVMTINNAELLMKK
;
A
#
# COMPACT_ATOMS: atom_id res chain seq x y z
N MET A 1 -3.68 -36.15 1.92
CA MET A 1 -3.76 -35.25 3.10
C MET A 1 -4.05 -33.85 2.56
N THR A 2 -4.98 -33.10 3.17
CA THR A 2 -5.50 -31.84 2.61
C THR A 2 -4.71 -30.60 3.06
N ASP A 3 -4.69 -29.56 2.22
CA ASP A 3 -3.75 -28.42 2.24
C ASP A 3 -4.07 -27.33 3.29
N LYS A 4 -4.20 -27.74 4.57
CA LYS A 4 -4.60 -26.91 5.73
C LYS A 4 -3.66 -25.72 6.06
N LYS A 5 -2.69 -25.38 5.21
CA LYS A 5 -1.79 -24.23 5.40
C LYS A 5 -2.22 -22.97 4.64
N LYS A 6 -3.08 -23.05 3.62
CA LYS A 6 -3.55 -21.87 2.87
C LYS A 6 -4.70 -21.12 3.55
N ASP A 7 -5.53 -21.82 4.33
CA ASP A 7 -6.80 -21.26 4.82
C ASP A 7 -6.61 -20.16 5.89
N LYS A 8 -5.55 -20.23 6.71
CA LYS A 8 -5.40 -19.37 7.89
C LYS A 8 -5.30 -17.88 7.54
N VAL A 9 -4.66 -17.52 6.42
CA VAL A 9 -4.48 -16.12 6.00
C VAL A 9 -5.82 -15.48 5.58
N TRP A 10 -6.77 -16.27 5.07
CA TRP A 10 -8.10 -15.77 4.71
C TRP A 10 -9.01 -15.60 5.93
N SER A 11 -8.83 -16.42 6.98
CA SER A 11 -9.71 -16.40 8.16
C SER A 11 -9.66 -15.12 9.00
N GLU A 12 -8.66 -14.27 8.81
CA GLU A 12 -8.55 -12.99 9.53
C GLU A 12 -9.06 -11.79 8.73
N LEU A 13 -9.31 -11.91 7.42
CA LEU A 13 -9.94 -10.86 6.64
C LEU A 13 -11.41 -10.66 7.06
N PRO A 14 -11.95 -9.43 6.98
CA PRO A 14 -13.39 -9.23 7.14
C PRO A 14 -14.17 -9.86 5.97
N GLU A 15 -15.50 -9.88 6.03
CA GLU A 15 -16.33 -10.31 4.89
C GLU A 15 -16.06 -9.47 3.63
N VAL A 16 -16.46 -10.01 2.46
CA VAL A 16 -16.21 -9.34 1.18
C VAL A 16 -17.17 -8.16 1.01
N THR A 17 -16.61 -6.97 0.86
CA THR A 17 -17.37 -5.74 0.58
C THR A 17 -17.19 -5.34 -0.88
N SER A 18 -18.28 -5.17 -1.62
CA SER A 18 -18.19 -4.57 -2.97
C SER A 18 -17.80 -3.10 -2.87
N LEU A 19 -16.82 -2.67 -3.65
CA LEU A 19 -16.40 -1.27 -3.79
C LEU A 19 -17.59 -0.33 -4.08
N SER A 20 -18.61 -0.83 -4.78
CA SER A 20 -19.83 -0.06 -5.10
C SER A 20 -20.67 0.36 -3.88
N THR A 21 -20.41 -0.21 -2.69
CA THR A 21 -21.05 0.19 -1.42
C THR A 21 -20.26 1.26 -0.67
N LEU A 22 -18.99 1.46 -1.01
CA LEU A 22 -18.09 2.45 -0.44
C LEU A 22 -18.21 3.75 -1.25
N LYS A 23 -18.45 4.88 -0.58
CA LYS A 23 -18.73 6.16 -1.23
C LYS A 23 -17.50 7.06 -1.28
N GLN A 24 -16.57 6.87 -0.35
CA GLN A 24 -15.36 7.68 -0.21
C GLN A 24 -14.09 6.86 -0.48
N THR A 25 -14.20 5.83 -1.30
CA THR A 25 -13.12 4.93 -1.70
C THR A 25 -13.19 4.65 -3.20
N GLU A 26 -12.05 4.51 -3.86
CA GLU A 26 -11.93 4.09 -5.25
C GLU A 26 -10.71 3.20 -5.46
N PHE A 27 -10.72 2.43 -6.56
CA PHE A 27 -9.58 1.62 -6.98
C PHE A 27 -9.02 2.20 -8.28
N ALA A 28 -7.71 2.43 -8.32
CA ALA A 28 -6.99 2.77 -9.54
C ALA A 28 -6.64 1.48 -10.31
N GLU A 29 -6.74 1.51 -11.65
CA GLU A 29 -6.28 0.40 -12.50
C GLU A 29 -4.74 0.35 -12.57
N THR A 30 -4.08 1.51 -12.55
CA THR A 30 -2.62 1.70 -12.65
C THR A 30 -2.14 2.82 -11.70
N LEU A 31 -0.82 2.96 -11.50
CA LEU A 31 -0.28 4.09 -10.72
C LEU A 31 -0.45 5.46 -11.42
N GLU A 32 -0.66 5.45 -12.74
CA GLU A 32 -0.77 6.62 -13.59
C GLU A 32 -2.20 7.20 -13.67
N ASN A 33 -3.19 6.48 -13.14
CA ASN A 33 -4.56 6.98 -13.03
C ASN A 33 -4.64 8.31 -12.25
N PRO A 34 -5.44 9.28 -12.73
CA PRO A 34 -5.91 10.41 -11.91
C PRO A 34 -6.67 9.91 -10.67
N ILE A 35 -6.47 10.58 -9.54
CA ILE A 35 -7.11 10.25 -8.25
C ILE A 35 -8.06 11.36 -7.78
N THR A 36 -9.03 11.01 -6.93
CA THR A 36 -9.95 11.95 -6.30
C THR A 36 -9.49 12.29 -4.87
N ASN A 37 -9.10 13.54 -4.63
CA ASN A 37 -8.41 13.97 -3.40
C ASN A 37 -9.20 13.82 -2.08
N ASP A 38 -10.53 13.63 -2.11
CA ASP A 38 -11.35 13.40 -0.92
C ASP A 38 -11.59 11.90 -0.62
N LYS A 39 -11.28 11.01 -1.58
CA LYS A 39 -11.45 9.57 -1.45
C LYS A 39 -10.15 8.85 -1.08
N ASN A 40 -10.28 7.68 -0.45
CA ASN A 40 -9.18 6.74 -0.33
C ASN A 40 -8.98 6.05 -1.68
N THR A 41 -7.80 6.16 -2.28
CA THR A 41 -7.47 5.50 -3.55
C THR A 41 -6.62 4.28 -3.25
N ILE A 42 -7.04 3.10 -3.70
CA ILE A 42 -6.27 1.84 -3.57
C ILE A 42 -5.71 1.44 -4.95
N TYR A 43 -4.44 1.06 -4.99
CA TYR A 43 -3.83 0.35 -6.10
C TYR A 43 -3.20 -0.96 -5.61
N ALA A 44 -3.42 -2.03 -6.38
CA ALA A 44 -2.67 -3.26 -6.34
C ALA A 44 -2.50 -3.76 -7.79
N PRO A 45 -1.33 -4.31 -8.17
CA PRO A 45 -0.97 -4.64 -9.55
C PRO A 45 -1.65 -5.91 -10.09
N ALA A 46 -2.49 -6.57 -9.29
CA ALA A 46 -2.98 -7.91 -9.58
C ALA A 46 -3.79 -7.98 -10.88
N PHE A 47 -4.60 -6.97 -11.15
CA PHE A 47 -5.33 -6.82 -12.41
C PHE A 47 -4.40 -6.60 -13.61
N LEU A 48 -3.28 -5.88 -13.45
CA LEU A 48 -2.30 -5.72 -14.52
C LEU A 48 -1.56 -7.03 -14.83
N PHE A 49 -1.29 -7.88 -13.82
CA PHE A 49 -0.81 -9.25 -14.05
C PHE A 49 -1.87 -10.18 -14.67
N ALA A 50 -3.17 -9.86 -14.55
CA ALA A 50 -4.21 -10.51 -15.36
C ALA A 50 -4.20 -9.95 -16.79
N TRP A 51 -3.94 -8.65 -16.97
CA TRP A 51 -3.86 -8.01 -18.27
C TRP A 51 -2.68 -8.51 -19.11
N ASP A 52 -1.51 -8.73 -18.52
CA ASP A 52 -0.36 -9.37 -19.20
C ASP A 52 -0.74 -10.73 -19.80
N LYS A 53 -1.63 -11.49 -19.13
CA LYS A 53 -2.14 -12.78 -19.62
C LYS A 53 -3.14 -12.61 -20.77
N VAL A 54 -3.96 -11.54 -20.74
CA VAL A 54 -4.80 -11.17 -21.89
C VAL A 54 -3.91 -10.90 -23.10
N GLU A 55 -2.89 -10.05 -22.97
CA GLU A 55 -1.96 -9.73 -24.07
C GLU A 55 -1.22 -10.96 -24.60
N GLY A 56 -0.89 -11.93 -23.74
CA GLY A 56 -0.37 -13.24 -24.12
C GLY A 56 -1.35 -14.12 -24.92
N GLU A 57 -2.64 -14.10 -24.58
CA GLU A 57 -3.68 -14.85 -25.30
C GLU A 57 -4.06 -14.23 -26.66
N LEU A 58 -3.99 -12.89 -26.79
CA LEU A 58 -4.30 -12.16 -28.02
C LEU A 58 -3.38 -12.55 -29.20
N LYS A 59 -2.12 -12.90 -28.93
CA LYS A 59 -1.07 -13.27 -29.93
C LYS A 59 -0.77 -12.20 -30.99
N SER A 60 -1.35 -11.02 -30.88
CA SER A 60 -1.17 -9.87 -31.77
C SER A 60 -1.28 -8.60 -30.92
N PRO A 61 -0.41 -7.58 -31.12
CA PRO A 61 -0.47 -6.33 -30.35
C PRO A 61 -1.82 -5.62 -30.43
N ILE A 62 -2.19 -4.93 -29.34
CA ILE A 62 -3.39 -4.10 -29.28
C ILE A 62 -3.19 -2.82 -30.13
N LYS A 63 -4.20 -2.49 -30.92
CA LYS A 63 -4.28 -1.28 -31.74
C LYS A 63 -5.18 -0.25 -31.04
N LEU A 64 -4.56 0.69 -30.34
CA LEU A 64 -5.27 1.78 -29.66
C LEU A 64 -5.74 2.87 -30.65
N ASP A 65 -6.96 3.38 -30.45
CA ASP A 65 -7.52 4.49 -31.22
C ASP A 65 -8.30 5.50 -30.34
N ILE A 66 -9.04 6.42 -30.97
CA ILE A 66 -9.78 7.49 -30.28
C ILE A 66 -11.01 7.01 -29.50
N SER A 67 -11.61 5.87 -29.88
CA SER A 67 -12.77 5.27 -29.19
C SER A 67 -12.42 4.59 -27.87
N ASN A 68 -11.14 4.27 -27.65
CA ASN A 68 -10.69 3.68 -26.40
C ASN A 68 -10.70 4.68 -25.24
N SER A 69 -11.18 4.25 -24.08
CA SER A 69 -11.15 5.02 -22.83
C SER A 69 -9.72 5.33 -22.38
N ASN A 70 -9.55 6.37 -21.58
CA ASN A 70 -8.25 6.73 -21.02
C ASN A 70 -7.76 5.66 -20.02
N ASN A 71 -8.64 5.06 -19.22
CA ASN A 71 -8.29 3.98 -18.29
C ASN A 71 -7.76 2.75 -19.05
N PHE A 72 -8.40 2.35 -20.17
CA PHE A 72 -7.89 1.26 -21.01
C PHE A 72 -6.53 1.60 -21.66
N LYS A 73 -6.37 2.82 -22.17
CA LYS A 73 -5.07 3.31 -22.70
C LYS A 73 -3.97 3.26 -21.62
N LEU A 74 -4.28 3.61 -20.38
CA LEU A 74 -3.35 3.50 -19.25
C LEU A 74 -3.02 2.04 -18.93
N VAL A 75 -4.01 1.14 -18.88
CA VAL A 75 -3.79 -0.30 -18.62
C VAL A 75 -2.84 -0.93 -19.63
N VAL A 76 -3.07 -0.72 -20.93
CA VAL A 76 -2.20 -1.25 -22.01
C VAL A 76 -0.79 -0.62 -21.96
N ALA A 77 -0.71 0.69 -21.69
CA ALA A 77 0.57 1.40 -21.63
C ALA A 77 1.39 1.12 -20.35
N SER A 78 0.73 0.82 -19.22
CA SER A 78 1.40 0.80 -17.92
C SER A 78 2.39 -0.34 -17.79
N LYS A 79 3.49 -0.05 -17.10
CA LYS A 79 4.52 -1.00 -16.66
C LYS A 79 4.80 -0.87 -15.16
N SER A 80 3.85 -0.26 -14.42
CA SER A 80 3.89 -0.01 -12.98
C SER A 80 3.82 -1.27 -12.12
N HIS A 81 3.35 -2.38 -12.69
CA HIS A 81 3.28 -3.69 -12.04
C HIS A 81 4.53 -4.55 -12.22
N LEU A 82 5.35 -4.30 -13.25
CA LEU A 82 6.47 -5.18 -13.60
C LEU A 82 7.43 -5.36 -12.42
N ASN A 83 7.81 -6.61 -12.14
CA ASN A 83 8.68 -7.04 -11.03
C ASN A 83 8.18 -6.69 -9.60
N SER A 84 6.96 -6.16 -9.44
CA SER A 84 6.42 -5.80 -8.12
C SER A 84 6.09 -7.03 -7.25
N LEU A 85 5.61 -8.11 -7.87
CA LEU A 85 5.24 -9.40 -7.26
C LEU A 85 5.89 -10.57 -8.00
N LEU A 86 6.00 -11.70 -7.31
CA LEU A 86 6.27 -13.02 -7.90
C LEU A 86 4.96 -13.74 -8.25
N ASP A 87 5.00 -14.70 -9.18
CA ASP A 87 3.85 -15.52 -9.61
C ASP A 87 3.21 -16.41 -8.52
N THR A 88 3.77 -16.40 -7.31
CA THR A 88 3.24 -17.08 -6.12
C THR A 88 2.53 -16.14 -5.15
N GLU A 89 2.53 -14.82 -5.42
CA GLU A 89 2.01 -13.77 -4.53
C GLU A 89 0.66 -13.17 -4.99
N TYR A 90 0.17 -13.59 -6.16
CA TYR A 90 -1.13 -13.22 -6.71
C TYR A 90 -1.80 -14.43 -7.37
N SER A 91 -3.10 -14.33 -7.65
CA SER A 91 -3.79 -15.23 -8.57
C SER A 91 -4.42 -14.40 -9.68
N ALA A 92 -4.22 -14.81 -10.93
CA ALA A 92 -4.82 -14.17 -12.08
C ALA A 92 -5.23 -15.22 -13.12
N SER A 93 -6.47 -15.12 -13.59
CA SER A 93 -7.07 -15.99 -14.61
C SER A 93 -7.68 -15.15 -15.72
N VAL A 94 -7.52 -15.61 -16.96
CA VAL A 94 -8.14 -15.05 -18.16
C VAL A 94 -8.98 -16.14 -18.83
N ILE A 95 -10.07 -15.71 -19.48
CA ILE A 95 -10.78 -16.48 -20.50
C ILE A 95 -10.97 -15.54 -21.69
N ASN A 96 -10.57 -15.97 -22.89
CA ASN A 96 -10.90 -15.32 -24.15
C ASN A 96 -11.78 -16.28 -24.98
N ASP A 97 -13.10 -16.08 -24.94
CA ASP A 97 -14.06 -16.84 -25.74
C ASP A 97 -14.54 -16.01 -26.93
N ASN A 98 -14.13 -16.38 -28.14
CA ASN A 98 -14.50 -15.68 -29.39
C ASN A 98 -14.28 -14.15 -29.38
N GLY A 99 -13.31 -13.65 -28.60
CA GLY A 99 -13.01 -12.23 -28.42
C GLY A 99 -13.60 -11.59 -27.15
N HIS A 100 -14.47 -12.31 -26.41
CA HIS A 100 -14.97 -11.89 -25.10
C HIS A 100 -13.94 -12.21 -24.03
N ILE A 101 -13.45 -11.17 -23.35
CA ILE A 101 -12.37 -11.24 -22.37
C ILE A 101 -12.94 -11.11 -20.96
N ILE A 102 -12.71 -12.15 -20.16
CA ILE A 102 -12.98 -12.20 -18.72
C ILE A 102 -11.62 -12.27 -18.02
N ALA A 103 -11.21 -11.17 -17.39
CA ALA A 103 -9.97 -11.07 -16.62
C ALA A 103 -10.28 -10.92 -15.12
N LYS A 104 -9.79 -11.85 -14.30
CA LYS A 104 -10.01 -11.86 -12.84
C LYS A 104 -8.70 -11.95 -12.08
N ALA A 105 -8.54 -11.12 -11.05
CA ALA A 105 -7.37 -11.07 -10.20
C ALA A 105 -7.70 -11.11 -8.70
N PHE A 106 -6.83 -11.76 -7.92
CA PHE A 106 -6.89 -11.81 -6.46
C PHE A 106 -5.51 -11.52 -5.89
N PHE A 107 -5.45 -10.59 -4.93
CA PHE A 107 -4.23 -10.26 -4.20
C PHE A 107 -4.47 -10.13 -2.70
N ASN A 108 -3.56 -10.73 -1.94
CA ASN A 108 -3.50 -10.70 -0.49
C ASN A 108 -2.04 -10.97 -0.09
N LYS A 109 -1.46 -10.16 0.79
CA LYS A 109 -0.05 -10.28 1.19
C LYS A 109 0.12 -10.10 2.70
N THR A 110 0.60 -11.16 3.34
CA THR A 110 1.02 -11.18 4.74
C THR A 110 2.46 -10.65 4.88
N LEU A 111 2.67 -9.80 5.89
CA LEU A 111 3.87 -9.02 6.21
C LEU A 111 3.91 -8.79 7.73
N PRO A 112 4.15 -9.84 8.53
CA PRO A 112 4.12 -9.71 9.99
C PRO A 112 5.39 -8.99 10.46
N PHE A 113 5.32 -8.25 11.56
CA PHE A 113 6.51 -7.69 12.22
C PHE A 113 7.29 -8.76 13.00
N GLU A 114 8.53 -8.46 13.40
CA GLU A 114 9.37 -9.37 14.18
C GLU A 114 8.85 -9.52 15.62
N THR A 115 8.42 -8.41 16.22
CA THR A 115 7.65 -8.33 17.46
C THR A 115 6.38 -7.49 17.21
N LYS A 116 5.37 -7.63 18.06
CA LYS A 116 4.18 -6.78 17.98
C LYS A 116 4.51 -5.35 18.38
N LEU A 117 3.92 -4.38 17.67
CA LEU A 117 3.79 -3.01 18.14
C LEU A 117 2.73 -2.93 19.26
N GLN A 118 2.63 -1.77 19.90
CA GLN A 118 1.65 -1.51 20.94
C GLN A 118 0.31 -1.15 20.30
N ALA A 119 -0.79 -1.82 20.65
CA ALA A 119 -2.14 -1.33 20.38
C ALA A 119 -2.48 -0.17 21.33
N LEU A 120 -3.22 0.84 20.86
CA LEU A 120 -3.53 2.02 21.67
C LEU A 120 -4.93 1.94 22.33
N ASP A 121 -4.96 2.11 23.65
CA ASP A 121 -6.19 2.22 24.45
C ASP A 121 -6.99 3.48 24.09
N ALA A 122 -6.32 4.61 23.91
CA ALA A 122 -6.92 5.84 23.39
C ALA A 122 -7.03 5.79 21.86
N PRO A 123 -8.17 6.16 21.25
CA PRO A 123 -8.24 6.38 19.81
C PRO A 123 -7.42 7.60 19.39
N ILE A 124 -7.06 7.66 18.11
CA ILE A 124 -6.63 8.91 17.46
C ILE A 124 -7.83 9.52 16.73
N LEU A 125 -7.97 10.85 16.80
CA LEU A 125 -9.08 11.58 16.20
C LEU A 125 -8.75 11.96 14.75
N PHE A 126 -8.88 10.98 13.84
CA PHE A 126 -8.55 11.15 12.43
C PHE A 126 -9.37 12.29 11.79
N GLU A 127 -8.68 13.14 11.05
CA GLU A 127 -9.19 14.34 10.38
C GLU A 127 -9.93 15.31 11.32
N LYS A 128 -9.64 15.26 12.63
CA LYS A 128 -10.37 15.95 13.71
C LYS A 128 -11.87 15.62 13.77
N LYS A 129 -12.28 14.49 13.17
CA LYS A 129 -13.70 14.12 12.94
C LYS A 129 -14.07 12.73 13.46
N THR A 130 -13.19 11.74 13.32
CA THR A 130 -13.52 10.32 13.59
C THR A 130 -12.52 9.69 14.55
N ASN A 131 -12.99 9.15 15.67
CA ASN A 131 -12.17 8.29 16.52
C ASN A 131 -11.87 6.97 15.79
N VAL A 132 -10.59 6.64 15.66
CA VAL A 132 -10.13 5.38 15.07
C VAL A 132 -9.16 4.67 16.02
N SER A 133 -9.24 3.34 16.01
CA SER A 133 -8.27 2.46 16.64
C SER A 133 -6.91 2.63 15.98
N ALA A 134 -5.85 2.54 16.78
CA ALA A 134 -4.48 2.76 16.32
C ALA A 134 -3.50 1.81 16.99
N PHE A 135 -2.32 1.68 16.39
CA PHE A 135 -1.18 0.96 16.91
C PHE A 135 0.12 1.76 16.68
N GLY A 136 1.21 1.37 17.33
CA GLY A 136 2.53 1.98 17.11
C GLY A 136 3.48 1.79 18.28
N MET A 137 4.23 2.84 18.60
CA MET A 137 5.10 2.90 19.77
C MET A 137 4.68 4.12 20.58
N ARG A 138 3.77 3.93 21.55
CA ARG A 138 3.24 5.01 22.41
C ARG A 138 4.17 5.28 23.60
N TYR A 139 4.81 4.22 24.09
CA TYR A 139 5.92 4.24 25.03
C TYR A 139 7.15 3.67 24.32
N PHE A 140 8.35 4.17 24.62
CA PHE A 140 9.57 3.75 23.94
C PHE A 140 9.82 2.24 24.09
N ASP A 141 10.20 1.61 22.97
CA ASP A 141 10.30 0.17 22.84
C ASP A 141 11.57 -0.20 22.06
N LYS A 142 12.51 -0.85 22.75
CA LYS A 142 13.81 -1.25 22.20
C LYS A 142 13.72 -2.30 21.09
N ASP A 143 12.59 -3.00 20.94
CA ASP A 143 12.35 -3.93 19.84
C ASP A 143 11.65 -3.25 18.65
N ALA A 144 10.67 -2.38 18.91
CA ALA A 144 9.97 -1.61 17.86
C ALA A 144 10.95 -0.80 16.98
N ILE A 145 11.97 -0.16 17.58
CA ILE A 145 12.99 0.60 16.85
C ILE A 145 13.92 -0.28 15.97
N LYS A 146 13.97 -1.60 16.17
CA LYS A 146 14.81 -2.51 15.34
C LYS A 146 14.24 -2.67 13.93
N PHE A 147 12.96 -2.37 13.73
CA PHE A 147 12.29 -2.44 12.42
C PHE A 147 11.60 -1.14 11.99
N SER A 148 11.48 -0.15 12.88
CA SER A 148 10.93 1.18 12.60
C SER A 148 12.04 2.19 12.29
N LYS A 149 11.92 2.94 11.20
CA LYS A 149 12.94 3.92 10.77
C LYS A 149 12.31 5.20 10.20
N ILE A 150 12.80 6.35 10.61
CA ILE A 150 12.48 7.64 9.98
C ILE A 150 13.28 7.75 8.67
N LEU A 151 12.59 7.96 7.54
CA LEU A 151 13.22 8.18 6.24
C LEU A 151 13.28 9.67 5.85
N TYR A 152 12.33 10.46 6.34
CA TYR A 152 12.33 11.92 6.21
C TYR A 152 11.55 12.53 7.38
N TYR A 153 11.96 13.69 7.87
CA TYR A 153 11.26 14.41 8.92
C TYR A 153 11.48 15.92 8.78
N LEU A 154 10.41 16.64 8.54
CA LEU A 154 10.37 18.10 8.59
C LEU A 154 9.79 18.57 9.94
N ASN A 155 8.69 17.94 10.38
CA ASN A 155 7.98 18.16 11.64
C ASN A 155 6.91 17.06 11.86
N ASP A 156 6.16 17.12 12.95
CA ASP A 156 5.07 16.18 13.32
C ASP A 156 3.89 16.11 12.32
N GLU A 157 3.86 16.99 11.33
CA GLU A 157 2.84 17.06 10.28
C GLU A 157 3.35 16.61 8.91
N ASN A 158 4.68 16.55 8.72
CA ASN A 158 5.33 16.17 7.47
C ASN A 158 6.57 15.30 7.75
N PHE A 159 6.39 13.99 7.60
CA PHE A 159 7.40 12.97 7.88
C PHE A 159 7.12 11.65 7.13
N ILE A 160 8.14 10.80 7.03
CA ILE A 160 8.08 9.47 6.42
C ILE A 160 8.62 8.44 7.43
N LEU A 161 7.77 7.49 7.80
CA LEU A 161 8.10 6.35 8.66
C LEU A 161 8.10 5.06 7.83
N GLN A 162 9.22 4.32 7.87
CA GLN A 162 9.32 2.97 7.36
C GLN A 162 9.11 1.97 8.51
N LEU A 163 8.27 0.96 8.28
CA LEU A 163 8.23 -0.27 9.08
C LEU A 163 8.76 -1.44 8.22
N THR A 164 9.61 -2.27 8.82
CA THR A 164 10.22 -3.42 8.14
C THR A 164 9.58 -4.74 8.61
N PRO A 165 8.87 -5.47 7.73
CA PRO A 165 8.36 -6.80 8.05
C PRO A 165 9.48 -7.81 8.34
N LYS A 166 9.09 -8.92 8.98
CA LYS A 166 9.93 -10.10 9.24
C LYS A 166 10.57 -10.66 7.97
N ASP A 167 9.83 -10.68 6.87
CA ASP A 167 10.43 -10.79 5.54
C ASP A 167 11.07 -9.45 5.15
N ARG A 168 12.38 -9.37 5.40
CA ARG A 168 13.17 -8.17 5.18
C ARG A 168 13.39 -7.82 3.71
N GLN A 169 12.93 -8.63 2.75
CA GLN A 169 12.86 -8.24 1.33
C GLN A 169 11.83 -7.11 1.11
N HIS A 170 10.88 -6.96 2.03
CA HIS A 170 9.79 -5.99 1.96
C HIS A 170 10.00 -4.78 2.87
N GLU A 171 9.25 -3.72 2.57
CA GLU A 171 9.13 -2.51 3.38
C GLU A 171 7.72 -1.93 3.26
N ILE A 172 7.23 -1.36 4.36
CA ILE A 172 6.00 -0.57 4.44
C ILE A 172 6.42 0.86 4.73
N ILE A 173 6.11 1.79 3.82
CA ILE A 173 6.46 3.21 3.91
C ILE A 173 5.16 4.00 4.13
N LEU A 174 5.14 4.81 5.18
CA LEU A 174 4.00 5.63 5.61
C LEU A 174 4.42 7.11 5.53
N VAL A 175 3.68 7.91 4.76
CA VAL A 175 4.03 9.31 4.43
C VAL A 175 2.91 10.25 4.87
N LYS A 176 3.18 11.16 5.80
CA LYS A 176 2.25 12.23 6.22
C LYS A 176 2.66 13.57 5.59
N GLY A 177 1.69 14.41 5.26
CA GLY A 177 1.92 15.79 4.81
C GLY A 177 2.43 15.91 3.38
N LEU A 178 2.12 14.95 2.51
CA LEU A 178 2.36 15.03 1.07
C LEU A 178 1.25 15.84 0.40
N GLU A 179 1.60 16.71 -0.55
CA GLU A 179 0.67 17.64 -1.20
C GLU A 179 0.90 17.70 -2.71
N ASN A 180 -0.05 18.30 -3.45
CA ASN A 180 0.12 18.66 -4.86
C ASN A 180 0.51 17.48 -5.79
N PHE A 181 -0.06 16.30 -5.55
CA PHE A 181 -0.01 15.15 -6.45
C PHE A 181 -1.41 14.84 -6.99
N THR A 182 -1.48 14.29 -8.22
CA THR A 182 -2.73 13.97 -8.93
C THR A 182 -2.83 12.51 -9.36
N THR A 183 -1.77 11.72 -9.13
CA THR A 183 -1.65 10.30 -9.45
C THR A 183 -0.84 9.60 -8.36
N LEU A 184 -1.00 8.29 -8.19
CA LEU A 184 -0.19 7.54 -7.23
C LEU A 184 1.30 7.51 -7.64
N ALA A 185 1.59 7.45 -8.95
CA ALA A 185 2.94 7.56 -9.51
C ALA A 185 3.65 8.88 -9.12
N SER A 186 2.93 10.01 -9.17
CA SER A 186 3.50 11.31 -8.74
C SER A 186 3.69 11.38 -7.22
N ALA A 187 2.78 10.79 -6.44
CA ALA A 187 2.93 10.66 -4.98
C ALA A 187 4.20 9.87 -4.58
N ILE A 188 4.44 8.72 -5.25
CA ILE A 188 5.65 7.90 -5.06
C ILE A 188 6.91 8.67 -5.50
N THR A 189 6.84 9.41 -6.60
CA THR A 189 7.96 10.21 -7.11
C THR A 189 8.37 11.28 -6.09
N GLN A 190 7.41 12.04 -5.53
CA GLN A 190 7.69 12.99 -4.44
C GLN A 190 8.23 12.29 -3.19
N THR A 191 7.63 11.15 -2.81
CA THR A 191 8.07 10.33 -1.66
C THR A 191 9.54 9.93 -1.78
N ASN A 192 9.96 9.45 -2.95
CA ASN A 192 11.36 9.07 -3.21
C ASN A 192 12.32 10.28 -3.15
N ILE A 193 11.91 11.45 -3.65
CA ILE A 193 12.70 12.70 -3.54
C ILE A 193 12.92 13.08 -2.06
N LEU A 194 11.88 12.97 -1.23
CA LEU A 194 12.00 13.22 0.22
C LEU A 194 12.89 12.18 0.92
N ILE A 195 12.87 10.92 0.50
CA ILE A 195 13.75 9.86 1.01
C ILE A 195 15.21 10.12 0.65
N GLU A 196 15.54 10.54 -0.58
CA GLU A 196 16.92 10.90 -0.95
C GLU A 196 17.42 12.18 -0.25
N LYS A 197 16.52 13.16 -0.06
CA LYS A 197 16.79 14.32 0.80
C LYS A 197 17.11 13.86 2.23
N GLY A 198 16.32 12.94 2.79
CA GLY A 198 16.55 12.41 4.13
C GLY A 198 17.85 11.62 4.28
N LYS A 199 18.20 10.77 3.30
CA LYS A 199 19.51 10.10 3.22
C LYS A 199 20.70 11.06 3.14
N THR A 200 20.46 12.30 2.68
CA THR A 200 21.47 13.36 2.60
C THR A 200 21.57 14.10 3.94
N GLU A 201 20.44 14.55 4.50
CA GLU A 201 20.37 15.22 5.81
C GLU A 201 20.84 14.32 6.96
N SER A 202 20.63 13.01 6.90
CA SER A 202 21.09 12.06 7.93
C SER A 202 22.61 11.97 8.07
N LYS A 203 23.38 12.52 7.11
CA LYS A 203 24.84 12.59 7.12
C LYS A 203 25.38 13.94 7.62
N ASP A 204 24.50 14.91 7.87
CA ASP A 204 24.85 16.20 8.46
C ASP A 204 24.65 16.13 9.98
N ASN A 205 25.72 16.29 10.76
CA ASN A 205 25.70 16.27 12.23
C ASN A 205 24.75 17.33 12.84
N LYS A 206 24.31 18.35 12.09
CA LYS A 206 23.31 19.32 12.55
C LYS A 206 21.86 18.83 12.41
N GLN A 207 21.64 17.76 11.63
CA GLN A 207 20.34 17.27 11.19
C GLN A 207 20.12 15.75 11.44
N SER A 208 21.16 14.97 11.72
CA SER A 208 21.08 13.53 12.02
C SER A 208 20.03 13.17 13.09
N TRP A 209 19.86 14.00 14.11
CA TRP A 209 18.86 13.89 15.19
C TRP A 209 17.40 13.72 14.70
N LYS A 210 17.09 14.18 13.48
CA LYS A 210 15.78 13.98 12.83
C LYS A 210 15.50 12.49 12.55
N TYR A 211 16.54 11.71 12.30
CA TYR A 211 16.50 10.34 11.77
C TYR A 211 16.68 9.25 12.83
N GLU A 212 17.06 9.66 14.04
CA GLU A 212 17.18 8.82 15.22
C GLU A 212 15.84 8.78 15.99
N ILE A 213 15.44 7.61 16.51
CA ILE A 213 14.27 7.47 17.38
C ILE A 213 14.78 7.32 18.82
N VAL A 214 14.43 8.27 19.70
CA VAL A 214 14.87 8.34 21.09
C VAL A 214 13.71 8.17 22.08
N GLU A 215 14.00 8.02 23.38
CA GLU A 215 13.06 7.60 24.42
C GLU A 215 11.80 8.47 24.62
N LYS A 216 11.79 9.70 24.09
CA LYS A 216 10.64 10.62 24.17
C LYS A 216 9.87 10.73 22.84
N ASP A 217 10.37 10.12 21.77
CA ASP A 217 9.67 10.04 20.49
C ASP A 217 8.59 8.96 20.56
N PHE A 218 7.50 9.16 19.82
CA PHE A 218 6.43 8.16 19.68
C PHE A 218 5.82 8.23 18.29
N PHE A 219 5.18 7.13 17.87
CA PHE A 219 4.40 7.10 16.62
C PHE A 219 3.08 6.35 16.80
N SER A 220 2.08 6.71 16.00
CA SER A 220 0.73 6.12 16.09
C SER A 220 0.05 6.13 14.72
N ILE A 221 -0.40 4.95 14.30
CA ILE A 221 -0.87 4.63 12.95
C ILE A 221 -2.30 4.07 13.07
N PRO A 222 -3.28 4.54 12.27
CA PRO A 222 -4.62 3.95 12.23
C PRO A 222 -4.57 2.45 11.89
N THR A 223 -5.36 1.65 12.61
CA THR A 223 -5.59 0.25 12.25
C THR A 223 -6.48 0.18 11.00
N ILE A 224 -6.02 -0.54 9.97
CA ILE A 224 -6.73 -0.72 8.69
C ILE A 224 -7.04 -2.20 8.50
N LYS A 225 -8.27 -2.52 8.09
CA LYS A 225 -8.71 -3.89 7.83
C LYS A 225 -9.85 -3.91 6.82
N PHE A 226 -9.59 -4.39 5.60
CA PHE A 226 -10.61 -4.51 4.55
C PHE A 226 -10.41 -5.74 3.66
N ASN A 227 -11.47 -6.12 2.96
CA ASN A 227 -11.51 -7.20 1.97
C ASN A 227 -12.48 -6.75 0.87
N ILE A 228 -11.96 -6.01 -0.10
CA ILE A 228 -12.78 -5.29 -1.09
C ILE A 228 -12.67 -5.99 -2.45
N GLU A 229 -13.82 -6.17 -3.10
CA GLU A 229 -13.88 -6.54 -4.51
C GLU A 229 -14.36 -5.37 -5.39
N THR A 230 -13.85 -5.32 -6.61
CA THR A 230 -14.24 -4.34 -7.63
C THR A 230 -14.38 -5.01 -8.99
N SER A 231 -15.35 -4.53 -9.76
CA SER A 231 -15.39 -4.70 -11.22
C SER A 231 -15.07 -3.35 -11.82
N TYR A 232 -13.98 -3.24 -12.59
CA TYR A 232 -13.50 -2.00 -13.17
C TYR A 232 -14.44 -1.51 -14.28
N LYS A 233 -15.47 -0.74 -13.90
CA LYS A 233 -16.51 -0.21 -14.79
C LYS A 233 -15.99 0.73 -15.89
N ASN A 234 -14.74 1.21 -15.77
CA ASN A 234 -14.06 1.99 -16.79
C ASN A 234 -13.46 1.12 -17.91
N LEU A 235 -13.35 -0.19 -17.68
CA LEU A 235 -12.80 -1.18 -18.61
C LEU A 235 -13.88 -2.13 -19.15
N VAL A 236 -14.81 -2.57 -18.31
CA VAL A 236 -15.97 -3.39 -18.73
C VAL A 236 -16.77 -2.63 -19.80
N GLY A 237 -17.04 -3.29 -20.93
CA GLY A 237 -17.67 -2.69 -22.09
C GLY A 237 -16.68 -2.17 -23.15
N GLN A 238 -15.37 -2.11 -22.86
CA GLN A 238 -14.38 -1.63 -23.81
C GLN A 238 -14.20 -2.60 -24.98
N GLN A 239 -14.52 -2.13 -26.19
CA GLN A 239 -14.13 -2.77 -27.45
C GLN A 239 -12.75 -2.31 -27.89
N PHE A 240 -11.98 -3.19 -28.54
CA PHE A 240 -10.71 -2.83 -29.18
C PHE A 240 -10.37 -3.79 -30.34
N LEU A 241 -9.37 -3.41 -31.14
CA LEU A 241 -8.80 -4.25 -32.21
C LEU A 241 -7.38 -4.68 -31.83
N THR A 242 -6.96 -5.86 -32.29
CA THR A 242 -5.55 -6.21 -32.44
C THR A 242 -5.02 -5.77 -33.82
N THR A 243 -3.70 -5.78 -34.04
CA THR A 243 -3.11 -5.31 -35.31
C THR A 243 -3.42 -6.21 -36.52
N ASP A 244 -3.84 -7.45 -36.29
CA ASP A 244 -4.43 -8.34 -37.32
C ASP A 244 -5.94 -8.08 -37.57
N ASN A 245 -6.50 -7.02 -36.95
CA ASN A 245 -7.88 -6.54 -37.04
C ASN A 245 -8.95 -7.50 -36.48
N LYS A 246 -8.60 -8.42 -35.57
CA LYS A 246 -9.61 -9.12 -34.76
C LYS A 246 -10.20 -8.19 -33.70
N GLN A 247 -11.52 -8.22 -33.56
CA GLN A 247 -12.26 -7.46 -32.55
C GLN A 247 -12.32 -8.22 -31.23
N HIS A 248 -12.14 -7.49 -30.14
CA HIS A 248 -12.17 -7.99 -28.76
C HIS A 248 -13.02 -7.05 -27.88
N PHE A 249 -13.53 -7.60 -26.78
CA PHE A 249 -14.44 -6.93 -25.85
C PHE A 249 -14.13 -7.34 -24.41
N ILE A 250 -13.94 -6.38 -23.51
CA ILE A 250 -13.82 -6.66 -22.07
C ILE A 250 -15.21 -6.89 -21.49
N GLU A 251 -15.55 -8.15 -21.23
CA GLU A 251 -16.81 -8.54 -20.59
C GLU A 251 -16.71 -8.43 -19.06
N GLU A 252 -15.58 -8.86 -18.48
CA GLU A 252 -15.34 -8.74 -17.04
C GLU A 252 -13.90 -8.32 -16.74
N ALA A 253 -13.77 -7.35 -15.83
CA ALA A 253 -12.49 -6.88 -15.31
C ALA A 253 -12.56 -6.82 -13.78
N TYR A 254 -12.33 -7.96 -13.12
CA TYR A 254 -12.54 -8.14 -11.68
C TYR A 254 -11.20 -8.13 -10.91
N GLN A 255 -11.17 -7.44 -9.76
CA GLN A 255 -10.11 -7.58 -8.77
C GLN A 255 -10.68 -7.67 -7.35
N ARG A 256 -10.12 -8.57 -6.53
CA ARG A 256 -10.31 -8.57 -5.07
C ARG A 256 -9.00 -8.38 -4.33
N THR A 257 -9.00 -7.45 -3.39
CA THR A 257 -7.85 -7.07 -2.56
C THR A 257 -8.19 -7.20 -1.08
N GLY A 258 -7.50 -8.10 -0.39
CA GLY A 258 -7.50 -8.19 1.07
C GLY A 258 -6.31 -7.40 1.66
N PHE A 259 -6.55 -6.61 2.69
CA PHE A 259 -5.51 -5.84 3.38
C PHE A 259 -5.77 -5.71 4.87
N ILE A 260 -4.72 -5.93 5.67
CA ILE A 260 -4.70 -5.69 7.12
C ILE A 260 -3.40 -4.97 7.45
N LEU A 261 -3.49 -3.87 8.20
CA LEU A 261 -2.35 -3.20 8.81
C LEU A 261 -2.72 -2.90 10.26
N ASN A 262 -2.15 -3.69 11.17
CA ASN A 262 -2.37 -3.58 12.61
C ASN A 262 -1.06 -3.75 13.39
N GLU A 263 -1.14 -3.91 14.71
CA GLU A 263 0.00 -4.02 15.62
C GLU A 263 0.90 -5.25 15.34
N ASN A 264 0.41 -6.24 14.60
CA ASN A 264 1.14 -7.42 14.18
C ASN A 264 1.79 -7.27 12.78
N GLY A 265 1.51 -6.17 12.09
CA GLY A 265 1.75 -5.98 10.65
C GLY A 265 0.55 -6.46 9.83
N ALA A 266 0.82 -7.15 8.73
CA ALA A 266 -0.15 -8.09 8.17
C ALA A 266 0.20 -9.49 8.72
N VAL A 267 -0.54 -9.89 9.76
CA VAL A 267 -0.45 -11.11 10.62
C VAL A 267 -0.10 -12.38 9.80
N VAL A 268 0.63 -13.41 10.28
CA VAL A 268 0.67 -14.13 11.58
C VAL A 268 2.01 -14.90 11.73
N GLU A 269 2.61 -15.28 12.89
CA GLU A 269 2.84 -14.78 14.27
C GLU A 269 3.95 -15.67 14.91
N SER A 270 4.74 -15.16 15.89
CA SER A 270 5.27 -15.87 17.10
C SER A 270 6.38 -15.04 17.77
N ALA A 271 6.48 -15.06 19.11
CA ALA A 271 7.34 -14.15 19.89
C ALA A 271 8.44 -14.83 20.72
N ALA A 272 9.52 -14.09 21.00
CA ALA A 272 10.53 -14.37 22.03
C ALA A 272 11.16 -13.04 22.49
N VAL A 273 11.61 -12.95 23.75
CA VAL A 273 12.18 -11.73 24.34
C VAL A 273 13.65 -11.95 24.72
N ALA A 274 14.51 -10.98 24.42
CA ALA A 274 15.90 -10.94 24.91
C ALA A 274 16.38 -9.50 25.10
N SER A 275 16.61 -9.11 26.35
CA SER A 275 17.13 -7.79 26.74
C SER A 275 18.67 -7.77 26.79
N ALA A 276 19.28 -6.69 26.32
CA ALA A 276 20.65 -6.33 26.62
C ALA A 276 20.76 -4.80 26.71
N ASP A 277 21.54 -4.30 27.68
CA ASP A 277 21.82 -2.88 27.84
C ASP A 277 23.19 -2.50 27.27
N SER A 278 23.30 -1.24 26.87
CA SER A 278 24.55 -0.59 26.47
C SER A 278 24.44 0.90 26.80
N ALA A 279 25.51 1.48 27.34
CA ALA A 279 25.47 2.83 27.91
C ALA A 279 25.31 3.93 26.84
N SER A 280 24.57 4.98 27.18
CA SER A 280 24.33 6.15 26.33
C SER A 280 25.45 7.19 26.45
N ALA A 281 25.91 7.74 25.33
CA ALA A 281 26.33 9.13 25.29
C ALA A 281 25.07 10.02 25.24
N GLU A 282 25.04 11.15 25.94
CA GLU A 282 23.86 12.03 25.95
C GLU A 282 23.65 12.70 24.57
N PRO A 283 22.50 12.50 23.90
CA PRO A 283 22.22 13.16 22.65
C PRO A 283 21.80 14.62 22.89
N ILE A 284 22.20 15.52 21.98
CA ILE A 284 21.82 16.94 22.00
C ILE A 284 20.31 17.04 21.68
N MET A 285 19.47 16.95 22.71
CA MET A 285 18.02 16.82 22.57
C MET A 285 17.37 18.08 21.99
N LYS A 286 17.20 18.08 20.66
CA LYS A 286 16.25 18.95 19.95
C LYS A 286 14.93 18.19 19.81
N HIS A 287 13.87 18.77 20.37
CA HIS A 287 12.44 18.40 20.30
C HIS A 287 12.07 16.92 20.06
N PRO A 288 11.45 16.24 21.05
CA PRO A 288 10.80 14.94 20.85
C PRO A 288 9.80 14.97 19.70
N LYS A 289 9.73 13.85 18.96
CA LYS A 289 8.97 13.71 17.70
C LYS A 289 7.66 12.94 17.94
N SER A 290 6.54 13.52 17.54
CA SER A 290 5.16 13.08 17.73
C SER A 290 4.55 12.63 16.39
N MET A 291 5.00 11.47 15.90
CA MET A 291 4.69 10.96 14.55
C MET A 291 3.30 10.29 14.49
N ILE A 292 2.24 11.09 14.57
CA ILE A 292 0.83 10.63 14.55
C ILE A 292 0.25 10.75 13.13
N PHE A 293 -0.31 9.67 12.60
CA PHE A 293 -1.06 9.64 11.34
C PHE A 293 -2.56 9.96 11.57
N ASP A 294 -2.83 11.17 12.07
CA ASP A 294 -4.18 11.70 12.38
C ASP A 294 -4.84 12.46 11.22
N LYS A 295 -4.19 12.53 10.06
CA LYS A 295 -4.56 13.31 8.87
C LYS A 295 -4.20 12.55 7.59
N PRO A 296 -4.60 13.02 6.40
CA PRO A 296 -4.32 12.32 5.15
C PRO A 296 -2.87 11.88 4.97
N PHE A 297 -2.70 10.61 4.58
CA PHE A 297 -1.40 9.96 4.46
C PHE A 297 -1.38 8.91 3.35
N LEU A 298 -0.18 8.62 2.84
CA LEU A 298 0.07 7.60 1.83
C LEU A 298 0.73 6.38 2.47
N ILE A 299 0.26 5.20 2.08
CA ILE A 299 0.90 3.90 2.35
C ILE A 299 1.49 3.41 1.03
N VAL A 300 2.77 3.05 1.03
CA VAL A 300 3.47 2.40 -0.09
C VAL A 300 4.11 1.12 0.42
N ILE A 301 3.83 -0.01 -0.21
CA ILE A 301 4.41 -1.30 0.14
C ILE A 301 5.10 -1.89 -1.09
N LYS A 302 6.39 -2.21 -0.94
CA LYS A 302 7.22 -2.69 -2.04
C LYS A 302 8.26 -3.73 -1.62
N ARG A 303 8.95 -4.28 -2.61
CA ARG A 303 10.22 -5.00 -2.44
C ARG A 303 11.36 -3.97 -2.46
N LYS A 304 12.35 -4.07 -1.56
CA LYS A 304 13.42 -3.07 -1.40
C LYS A 304 14.19 -2.83 -2.70
N GLU A 305 14.62 -3.92 -3.32
CA GLU A 305 15.37 -3.94 -4.58
C GLU A 305 14.50 -3.68 -5.83
N GLN A 306 13.22 -3.33 -5.66
CA GLN A 306 12.30 -3.02 -6.76
C GLN A 306 11.84 -1.57 -6.72
N GLN A 307 11.78 -0.95 -7.90
CA GLN A 307 11.26 0.40 -8.10
C GLN A 307 9.74 0.46 -7.93
N ASN A 308 9.04 -0.57 -8.43
CA ASN A 308 7.58 -0.64 -8.45
C ASN A 308 7.01 -1.19 -7.13
N PRO A 309 6.05 -0.50 -6.49
CA PRO A 309 5.30 -1.03 -5.36
C PRO A 309 4.21 -2.02 -5.80
N TYR A 310 3.85 -2.94 -4.91
CA TYR A 310 2.76 -3.89 -5.11
C TYR A 310 1.50 -3.58 -4.31
N PHE A 311 1.54 -2.56 -3.45
CA PHE A 311 0.34 -1.98 -2.85
C PHE A 311 0.59 -0.50 -2.57
N VAL A 312 -0.35 0.34 -2.97
CA VAL A 312 -0.30 1.78 -2.72
C VAL A 312 -1.69 2.25 -2.33
N MET A 313 -1.78 3.07 -1.28
CA MET A 313 -3.06 3.51 -0.75
C MET A 313 -2.97 4.94 -0.22
N THR A 314 -3.81 5.85 -0.71
CA THR A 314 -4.10 7.10 0.01
C THR A 314 -5.19 6.85 1.04
N ILE A 315 -4.99 7.33 2.26
CA ILE A 315 -6.05 7.51 3.25
C ILE A 315 -6.36 8.99 3.28
N ASN A 316 -7.52 9.39 2.76
CA ASN A 316 -7.99 10.78 2.78
C ASN A 316 -9.19 10.96 3.74
N ASN A 317 -9.83 9.86 4.16
CA ASN A 317 -10.96 9.87 5.08
C ASN A 317 -11.01 8.56 5.92
N ALA A 318 -11.94 8.51 6.88
CA ALA A 318 -12.07 7.39 7.82
C ALA A 318 -13.03 6.25 7.39
N GLU A 319 -13.33 6.10 6.08
CA GLU A 319 -14.22 5.04 5.59
C GLU A 319 -13.58 3.64 5.74
N LEU A 320 -12.25 3.52 5.58
CA LEU A 320 -11.49 2.27 5.65
C LEU A 320 -10.67 2.09 6.94
N LEU A 321 -10.82 3.02 7.89
CA LEU A 321 -10.13 2.96 9.18
C LEU A 321 -11.01 2.25 10.21
N MET A 322 -10.42 1.42 11.06
CA MET A 322 -11.13 0.77 12.17
C MET A 322 -11.59 1.81 13.18
N LYS A 323 -12.88 2.16 13.15
CA LYS A 323 -13.50 3.13 14.08
C LYS A 323 -13.47 2.59 15.52
N LYS A 324 -13.56 3.50 16.51
CA LYS A 324 -13.56 3.19 17.95
C LYS A 324 -14.62 4.00 18.69
#